data_AF-A0A6P0YZ71-F1
#
_entry.id   AF-A0A6P0YZ71-F1
#
_cell.length_a   1.000
_cell.length_b   1.000
_cell.length_c   1.000
_cell.angle_alpha   90.00
_cell.angle_beta   90.00
_cell.angle_gamma   90.00
#
_symmetry.space_group_name_H-M   'P 1'
#
loop_
_entity.id
_entity.type
_entity.pdbx_description
1 polymer ?
#
loop_
_entity_poly.entity_id
_entity_poly.type
_entity_poly.pdbx_seq_one_letter_code
_entity_poly.pdbx_strand_id
1 'polypeptide(L)' 'MESEIKKCLDNPHVERWDDFYSNQDWFCSKVPVPSDRPQPKLVSKEVSFKVSFLKQWSGESHMEYFFDPKVLRHLVMG' A
#
# COMPACT_ATOMS: atom_id res chain seq x y z
N MET A 1 -9.62 -13.46 -2.45
CA MET A 1 -8.87 -12.19 -2.25
C MET A 1 -8.85 -11.39 -3.54
N GLU A 2 -8.33 -11.94 -4.65
CA GLU A 2 -8.34 -11.27 -5.96
C GLU A 2 -9.74 -10.85 -6.45
N SER A 3 -10.77 -11.65 -6.16
CA SER A 3 -12.17 -11.31 -6.47
C SER A 3 -12.64 -10.01 -5.80
N GLU A 4 -12.22 -9.76 -4.56
CA GLU A 4 -12.63 -8.58 -3.80
C GLU A 4 -11.84 -7.35 -4.24
N ILE A 5 -10.54 -7.52 -4.49
CA ILE A 5 -9.69 -6.47 -5.09
C ILE A 5 -10.30 -6.00 -6.41
N LYS A 6 -10.71 -6.96 -7.26
CA LYS A 6 -11.37 -6.66 -8.54
C LYS A 6 -12.67 -5.89 -8.34
N LYS A 7 -13.53 -6.28 -7.40
CA LYS A 7 -14.76 -5.53 -7.09
C LYS A 7 -14.45 -4.07 -6.72
N CYS A 8 -13.40 -3.82 -5.94
CA CYS A 8 -12.99 -2.46 -5.59
C CYS A 8 -12.50 -1.66 -6.82
N LEU A 9 -11.70 -2.28 -7.69
CA LEU A 9 -11.19 -1.64 -8.91
C LEU A 9 -12.31 -1.37 -9.93
N ASP A 10 -13.25 -2.30 -10.06
CA ASP A 10 -14.40 -2.16 -10.96
C ASP A 10 -15.48 -1.22 -10.39
N ASN A 11 -15.43 -0.87 -9.09
CA ASN A 11 -16.42 0.00 -8.46
C ASN A 11 -16.37 1.42 -9.05
N PRO A 12 -17.46 1.93 -9.65
CA PRO A 12 -17.48 3.26 -10.27
C PRO A 12 -17.31 4.41 -9.27
N HIS A 13 -17.57 4.18 -7.97
CA HIS A 13 -17.39 5.17 -6.92
C HIS A 13 -15.96 5.24 -6.38
N VAL A 14 -15.11 4.27 -6.72
CA VAL A 14 -13.67 4.34 -6.44
C VAL A 14 -13.01 5.03 -7.63
N GLU A 15 -12.64 6.29 -7.44
CA GLU A 15 -11.93 7.07 -8.47
C GLU A 15 -10.44 6.71 -8.51
N ARG A 16 -9.86 6.46 -7.34
CA ARG A 16 -8.43 6.21 -7.16
C ARG A 16 -8.18 5.38 -5.90
N TRP A 17 -7.20 4.50 -5.97
CA TRP A 17 -6.68 3.72 -4.86
C TRP A 17 -5.17 3.91 -4.80
N ASP A 18 -4.72 4.71 -3.84
CA ASP A 18 -3.29 4.84 -3.52
C ASP A 18 -2.89 3.75 -2.52
N ASP A 19 -2.05 2.83 -2.97
CA ASP A 19 -1.61 1.64 -2.24
C ASP A 19 -0.20 1.85 -1.68
N PHE A 20 -0.06 2.14 -0.39
CA PHE A 20 1.24 2.25 0.27
C PHE A 20 1.68 0.92 0.84
N TYR A 21 2.87 0.45 0.43
CA TYR A 21 3.39 -0.85 0.84
C TYR A 21 4.87 -0.81 1.24
N SER A 22 5.32 -1.83 1.98
CA SER A 22 6.71 -2.05 2.35
C SER A 22 7.06 -3.53 2.24
N ASN A 23 8.19 -3.86 1.62
CA ASN A 23 8.71 -5.23 1.64
C ASN A 23 9.30 -5.63 3.01
N GLN A 24 9.38 -4.68 3.96
CA GLN A 24 9.83 -4.88 5.34
C GLN A 24 8.70 -4.83 6.37
N ASP A 25 7.44 -4.80 5.92
CA ASP A 25 6.26 -4.94 6.77
C ASP A 25 5.53 -6.24 6.41
N TRP A 26 5.17 -7.00 7.43
CA TRP A 26 4.44 -8.27 7.26
C TRP A 26 2.94 -8.04 7.20
N PHE A 27 2.46 -6.89 7.69
CA PHE A 27 1.04 -6.55 7.73
C PHE A 27 0.56 -5.78 6.50
N CYS A 28 1.44 -5.06 5.80
CA CYS A 28 1.11 -4.38 4.55
C CYS A 28 1.99 -4.83 3.39
N SER A 29 1.36 -5.51 2.41
CA SER A 29 1.98 -5.89 1.14
C SER A 29 1.38 -5.07 0.00
N LYS A 30 2.12 -4.99 -1.12
CA LYS A 30 1.60 -4.44 -2.37
C LYS A 30 0.35 -5.20 -2.78
N VAL A 31 -0.71 -4.49 -3.18
CA VAL A 31 -1.96 -5.14 -3.61
C VAL A 31 -1.67 -6.14 -4.73
N PRO A 32 -1.99 -7.44 -4.55
CA PRO A 32 -1.69 -8.46 -5.55
C PRO A 32 -2.78 -8.43 -6.63
N VAL A 33 -2.56 -7.61 -7.67
CA VAL A 33 -3.45 -7.57 -8.83
C VAL A 33 -2.88 -8.42 -9.96
N PRO A 34 -3.70 -9.27 -10.61
CA PRO A 34 -3.30 -9.97 -11.83
C PRO A 34 -2.87 -8.99 -12.92
N SER A 35 -1.76 -9.29 -13.59
CA SER A 35 -1.15 -8.46 -14.63
C SER A 35 -1.85 -8.52 -16.00
N ASP A 36 -3.02 -9.15 -16.07
CA ASP A 36 -3.74 -9.41 -17.31
C ASP A 36 -4.46 -8.15 -17.86
N ARG A 37 -4.62 -7.10 -17.04
CA ARG A 37 -5.28 -5.84 -17.45
C ARG A 37 -4.64 -4.60 -16.81
N PRO A 38 -4.62 -3.45 -17.52
CA PRO A 38 -4.29 -2.17 -16.90
C PRO A 38 -5.27 -1.84 -15.76
N GLN A 39 -4.73 -1.34 -14.65
CA GLN A 39 -5.51 -0.95 -13.46
C GLN A 39 -5.34 0.55 -13.21
N PRO A 40 -6.00 1.41 -13.99
CA PRO A 40 -5.73 2.85 -14.00
C PRO A 40 -6.02 3.54 -12.66
N LYS A 41 -6.89 2.94 -11.83
CA LYS A 41 -7.25 3.47 -10.51
C LYS A 41 -6.21 3.13 -9.43
N LEU A 42 -5.44 2.06 -9.60
CA LEU A 42 -4.48 1.60 -8.60
C LEU A 42 -3.12 2.24 -8.79
N VAL A 43 -2.63 2.92 -7.77
CA VAL A 43 -1.29 3.49 -7.74
C VAL A 43 -0.53 2.97 -6.53
N SER A 44 0.29 1.94 -6.74
CA SER A 44 1.16 1.41 -5.68
C SER A 44 2.39 2.30 -5.48
N LYS A 45 2.66 2.62 -4.22
CA LYS A 45 3.76 3.48 -3.76
C LYS A 45 4.51 2.75 -2.65
N GLU A 46 5.77 2.43 -2.89
CA GLU A 46 6.62 1.94 -1.81
C GLU A 46 6.94 3.09 -0.85
N VAL A 47 6.81 2.84 0.45
CA VAL A 47 7.22 3.76 1.51
C VAL A 47 8.75 3.95 1.50
N SER A 48 9.23 4.92 2.27
CA SER A 48 10.64 5.34 2.26
C SER A 48 11.42 4.81 3.46
N PHE A 49 10.73 4.41 4.53
CA PHE A 49 11.39 3.91 5.72
C PHE A 49 12.12 2.59 5.46
N LYS A 50 13.17 2.37 6.25
CA LYS A 50 13.84 1.08 6.38
C LYS A 50 13.94 0.76 7.86
N VAL A 51 13.73 -0.49 8.22
CA VAL A 51 13.78 -0.95 9.60
C VAL A 51 14.90 -1.97 9.81
N SER A 52 15.27 -2.19 11.06
CA SER A 52 16.13 -3.30 11.43
C SER A 52 15.40 -4.63 11.26
N PHE A 53 16.16 -5.72 11.14
CA PHE A 53 15.59 -7.06 11.06
C PHE A 53 14.69 -7.40 12.27
N LEU A 54 15.10 -6.98 13.48
CA LEU A 54 14.31 -7.21 14.70
C LEU A 54 12.94 -6.53 14.61
N LYS A 55 12.88 -5.27 14.16
CA LYS A 55 11.62 -4.53 13.97
C LYS A 55 10.75 -5.12 12.86
N GLN A 56 11.37 -5.59 11.78
CA GLN A 56 10.65 -6.28 10.70
C GLN A 56 10.04 -7.59 11.21
N TRP A 57 10.81 -8.39 11.95
CA TRP A 57 10.38 -9.68 12.47
C TRP A 57 9.31 -9.56 13.57
N SER A 58 9.40 -8.54 14.42
CA SER A 58 8.38 -8.27 15.44
C SER A 58 7.09 -7.65 14.86
N GLY A 59 7.11 -7.18 13.61
CA GLY A 59 6.00 -6.45 12.98
C GLY A 59 5.89 -4.98 13.39
N GLU A 60 6.82 -4.48 14.21
CA GLU A 60 6.84 -3.06 14.63
C GLU A 60 7.05 -2.11 13.44
N SER A 61 7.57 -2.60 12.32
CA SER A 61 7.74 -1.82 11.09
C SER A 61 6.44 -1.23 10.54
N HIS A 62 5.29 -1.82 10.88
CA HIS A 62 3.98 -1.28 10.50
C HIS A 62 3.72 0.13 11.05
N MET A 63 4.26 0.45 12.23
CA MET A 63 4.05 1.77 12.84
C MET A 63 4.81 2.88 12.10
N GLU A 64 5.80 2.55 11.28
CA GLU A 64 6.62 3.52 10.56
C GLU A 64 5.84 4.24 9.45
N TYR A 65 4.71 3.70 9.01
CA TYR A 65 3.80 4.36 8.05
C TYR A 65 3.30 5.72 8.55
N PHE A 66 3.05 5.86 9.86
CA PHE A 66 2.60 7.10 10.48
C PHE A 66 3.66 8.20 10.48
N PHE A 67 4.91 7.86 10.18
CA PHE A 67 6.03 8.80 10.13
C PHE A 67 6.62 8.93 8.72
N ASP A 68 6.15 8.14 7.75
CA ASP A 68 6.68 8.18 6.39
C ASP A 68 6.24 9.47 5.67
N PRO A 69 7.19 10.28 5.15
CA PRO A 69 6.84 11.54 4.50
C PRO A 69 5.99 11.38 3.24
N LYS A 70 6.06 10.25 2.52
CA LYS A 70 5.19 10.01 1.35
C LYS A 70 3.76 9.77 1.80
N VAL A 71 3.57 9.00 2.87
CA VAL A 71 2.25 8.74 3.47
C VAL A 71 1.67 10.04 4.04
N LEU A 72 2.43 10.75 4.88
CA LEU A 72 1.97 11.98 5.53
C LEU A 72 1.64 13.08 4.53
N ARG A 73 2.49 13.32 3.52
CA ARG A 73 2.17 14.30 2.47
C ARG A 73 0.90 13.92 1.72
N HIS A 74 0.69 12.64 1.47
CA HIS A 74 -0.51 12.18 0.78
C HIS A 74 -1.77 12.31 1.64
N LEU A 75 -1.69 12.12 2.96
CA LEU A 75 -2.84 12.31 3.85
C LEU A 75 -3.17 13.77 4.14
N VAL A 76 -2.17 14.67 4.14
CA VAL A 76 -2.37 16.10 4.46
C VAL A 76 -2.64 16.95 3.23
N MET A 77 -2.11 16.57 2.07
CA MET A 77 -2.22 17.34 0.82
C MET A 77 -3.01 16.62 -0.28
N GLY A 78 -3.42 15.38 -0.04
CA GLY A 78 -4.17 14.56 -1.00
C GLY A 78 -5.63 14.91 -1.09
#